data_AF-A0A259JW14-F1
#
_entry.id   AF-A0A259JW14-F1
#
_cell.length_a   1.000
_cell.length_b   1.000
_cell.length_c   1.000
_cell.angle_alpha   90.00
_cell.angle_beta   90.00
_cell.angle_gamma   90.00
#
_symmetry.space_group_name_H-M   'P 1'
#
loop_
_entity.id
_entity.type
_entity.pdbx_description
1 polymer ?
#
loop_
_entity_poly.entity_id
_entity_poly.type
_entity_poly.pdbx_seq_one_letter_code
_entity_poly.pdbx_strand_id
1 'polypeptide(L)'
;MAKIVCVLYDDPVDGYPKTYARDDLPRIDHYPGGQTLPSPKAVDFQPGTMLGSVSGELGLRTYLESLGHTLVVTSSKDGPDSVLERELHDAEVVISQPFWPAYLTKERIAKAPKLKLALTAGIGSDHVDLQAAIDAKITVAEVTYCNSISVAEHVVMMILGLVRNYLPSHDWVRKGGWNIADCVARSYDVEGMHVGTVAAGRIGLAVLRRLKPFDMHLHYTDRHRLPAEVEAELNLIWHASREEMYGVCDVVTLNCPLHPETEHMINEETLKLFKRGAYLVNTA
;
A
#
# COMPACT_ATOMS: atom_id res chain seq x y z
N MET A 1 -4.96 -28.97 15.41
CA MET A 1 -4.27 -27.80 15.98
C MET A 1 -3.33 -27.27 14.91
N ALA A 2 -3.64 -26.10 14.37
CA ALA A 2 -2.80 -25.44 13.37
C ALA A 2 -1.81 -24.50 14.06
N LYS A 3 -0.67 -24.25 13.42
CA LYS A 3 0.30 -23.22 13.83
C LYS A 3 0.22 -22.05 12.87
N ILE A 4 0.03 -20.87 13.44
CA ILE A 4 -0.03 -19.59 12.72
C ILE A 4 1.22 -18.79 13.11
N VAL A 5 2.04 -18.46 12.13
CA VAL A 5 3.17 -17.54 12.30
C VAL A 5 2.74 -16.18 11.77
N CYS A 6 2.68 -15.18 12.64
CA CYS A 6 2.27 -13.83 12.32
C CYS A 6 3.46 -12.88 12.46
N VAL A 7 3.95 -12.38 11.34
CA VAL A 7 5.06 -11.43 11.27
C VAL A 7 4.52 -10.01 11.25
N LEU A 8 4.83 -9.24 12.29
CA LEU A 8 4.38 -7.88 12.54
C LEU A 8 5.57 -6.97 12.82
N TYR A 9 5.43 -5.65 12.69
CA TYR A 9 6.51 -4.72 13.02
C TYR A 9 6.65 -4.51 14.53
N ASP A 10 7.79 -3.98 14.97
CA ASP A 10 8.03 -3.68 16.39
C ASP A 10 7.05 -2.64 16.95
N ASP A 11 6.84 -2.65 18.26
CA ASP A 11 6.11 -1.59 18.95
C ASP A 11 6.86 -0.25 18.85
N PRO A 12 6.18 0.90 19.07
CA PRO A 12 6.81 2.20 19.13
C PRO A 12 7.99 2.21 20.11
N VAL A 13 9.00 3.02 19.80
CA VAL A 13 10.24 3.11 20.58
C VAL A 13 10.01 3.50 22.05
N ASP A 14 8.93 4.22 22.34
CA ASP A 14 8.52 4.64 23.69
C ASP A 14 7.53 3.65 24.36
N GLY A 15 7.31 2.49 23.75
CA GLY A 15 6.41 1.43 24.21
C GLY A 15 5.03 1.43 23.55
N TYR A 16 4.32 0.30 23.66
CA TYR A 16 2.98 0.14 23.11
C TYR A 16 1.98 1.08 23.81
N PRO A 17 1.28 1.97 23.06
CA PRO A 17 0.46 3.02 23.64
C PRO A 17 -0.81 2.47 24.29
N LYS A 18 -1.22 3.09 25.40
CA LYS A 18 -2.47 2.79 26.11
C LYS A 18 -3.58 3.80 25.83
N THR A 19 -3.23 4.93 25.20
CA THR A 19 -4.13 6.03 24.85
C THR A 19 -3.72 6.58 23.49
N TYR A 20 -4.68 7.15 22.75
CA TYR A 20 -4.48 7.66 21.40
C TYR A 20 -4.93 9.12 21.31
N ALA A 21 -4.60 9.79 20.20
CA ALA A 21 -4.94 11.20 19.99
C ALA A 21 -6.46 11.46 19.84
N ARG A 22 -7.26 10.41 19.68
CA ARG A 22 -8.72 10.44 19.54
C ARG A 22 -9.33 9.15 20.08
N ASP A 23 -10.62 9.20 20.42
CA ASP A 23 -11.31 8.08 21.08
C ASP A 23 -12.00 7.11 20.10
N ASP A 24 -12.33 7.58 18.89
CA ASP A 24 -13.04 6.79 17.88
C ASP A 24 -12.56 7.05 16.45
N LEU A 25 -12.96 6.14 15.55
CA LEU A 25 -12.75 6.27 14.11
C LEU A 25 -14.04 6.68 13.41
N PRO A 26 -13.96 7.45 12.30
CA PRO A 26 -15.10 7.68 11.44
C PRO A 26 -15.73 6.37 10.96
N ARG A 27 -17.06 6.34 10.90
CA ARG A 27 -17.80 5.19 10.39
C ARG A 27 -17.70 5.12 8.86
N ILE A 28 -17.41 3.92 8.36
CA ILE A 28 -17.47 3.56 6.95
C ILE A 28 -18.48 2.42 6.85
N ASP A 29 -19.41 2.49 5.90
CA ASP A 29 -20.42 1.45 5.71
C ASP A 29 -20.12 0.51 4.54
N HIS A 30 -19.45 1.02 3.51
CA HIS A 30 -19.08 0.28 2.31
C HIS A 30 -17.91 0.96 1.61
N TYR A 31 -17.23 0.21 0.74
CA TYR A 31 -16.23 0.74 -0.16
C TYR A 31 -16.88 1.30 -1.45
N PRO A 32 -16.27 2.29 -2.10
CA PRO A 32 -16.72 2.72 -3.43
C PRO A 32 -16.77 1.55 -4.41
N GLY A 33 -17.83 1.49 -5.23
CA GLY A 33 -18.13 0.32 -6.07
C GLY A 33 -18.96 -0.77 -5.37
N GLY A 34 -19.36 -0.55 -4.12
CA GLY A 34 -20.38 -1.35 -3.43
C GLY A 34 -19.87 -2.58 -2.68
N GLN A 35 -18.55 -2.83 -2.66
CA GLN A 35 -17.99 -3.91 -1.86
C GLN A 35 -18.23 -3.62 -0.36
N THR A 36 -18.73 -4.62 0.37
CA THR A 36 -18.92 -4.52 1.81
C THR A 36 -17.58 -4.50 2.55
N LEU A 37 -17.57 -3.96 3.77
CA LEU A 37 -16.46 -4.10 4.69
C LEU A 37 -16.25 -5.57 5.12
N PRO A 38 -15.09 -5.93 5.70
CA PRO A 38 -14.90 -7.24 6.32
C PRO A 38 -16.01 -7.54 7.34
N SER A 39 -16.55 -8.77 7.28
CA SER A 39 -17.69 -9.21 8.10
C SER A 39 -17.34 -10.42 8.98
N PRO A 40 -16.30 -10.33 9.85
CA PRO A 40 -16.04 -11.40 10.80
C PRO A 40 -17.22 -11.53 11.78
N LYS A 41 -17.40 -12.71 12.38
CA LYS A 41 -18.47 -12.92 13.37
C LYS A 41 -18.33 -12.01 14.59
N ALA A 42 -17.10 -11.67 14.96
CA ALA A 42 -16.74 -10.78 16.05
C ALA A 42 -15.34 -10.21 15.81
N VAL A 43 -14.98 -9.19 16.57
CA VAL A 43 -13.62 -8.65 16.68
C VAL A 43 -13.24 -8.53 18.15
N ASP A 44 -11.99 -8.85 18.49
CA ASP A 44 -11.46 -8.81 19.86
C ASP A 44 -10.59 -7.57 20.12
N PHE A 45 -10.88 -6.48 19.41
CA PHE A 45 -10.18 -5.21 19.52
C PHE A 45 -11.15 -4.02 19.44
N GLN A 46 -10.72 -2.87 19.97
CA GLN A 46 -11.43 -1.60 19.82
C GLN A 46 -10.93 -0.87 18.56
N PRO A 47 -11.81 -0.52 17.60
CA PRO A 47 -11.41 0.28 16.44
C PRO A 47 -10.69 1.57 16.85
N GLY A 48 -9.55 1.85 16.23
CA GLY A 48 -8.69 2.99 16.56
C GLY A 48 -7.43 2.62 17.34
N THR A 49 -7.31 1.39 17.83
CA THR A 49 -6.05 0.90 18.41
C THR A 49 -5.02 0.51 17.36
N MET A 50 -3.75 0.47 17.77
CA MET A 50 -2.64 0.07 16.92
C MET A 50 -2.52 -1.47 16.85
N LEU A 51 -3.01 -2.06 15.76
CA LEU A 51 -3.10 -3.53 15.62
C LEU A 51 -1.89 -4.20 14.97
N GLY A 52 -1.13 -3.47 14.17
CA GLY A 52 -0.13 -4.04 13.27
C GLY A 52 1.25 -4.31 13.88
N SER A 53 1.47 -3.93 15.14
CA SER A 53 2.72 -4.23 15.83
C SER A 53 2.64 -5.54 16.60
N VAL A 54 3.78 -6.04 17.06
CA VAL A 54 3.89 -7.28 17.83
C VAL A 54 2.95 -7.34 19.04
N SER A 55 2.76 -6.26 19.80
CA SER A 55 1.82 -6.25 20.93
C SER A 55 0.36 -6.07 20.52
N GLY A 56 0.10 -5.61 19.28
CA GLY A 56 -1.25 -5.47 18.72
C GLY A 56 -1.82 -6.79 18.21
N GLU A 57 -0.97 -7.70 17.73
CA GLU A 57 -1.29 -9.09 17.33
C GLU A 57 -2.43 -9.22 16.30
N LEU A 58 -2.77 -8.14 15.58
CA LEU A 58 -3.97 -8.01 14.77
C LEU A 58 -5.28 -8.34 15.53
N GLY A 59 -5.26 -8.38 16.86
CA GLY A 59 -6.37 -8.84 17.69
C GLY A 59 -6.77 -10.31 17.50
N LEU A 60 -5.83 -11.19 17.12
CA LEU A 60 -6.14 -12.57 16.71
C LEU A 60 -5.98 -13.63 17.82
N ARG A 61 -5.23 -13.34 18.89
CA ARG A 61 -4.79 -14.35 19.86
C ARG A 61 -5.97 -15.08 20.53
N THR A 62 -6.89 -14.33 21.14
CA THR A 62 -8.04 -14.91 21.85
C THR A 62 -8.85 -15.84 20.96
N TYR A 63 -9.19 -15.39 19.75
CA TYR A 63 -9.91 -16.20 18.77
C TYR A 63 -9.15 -17.49 18.42
N LEU A 64 -7.89 -17.40 18.01
CA LEU A 64 -7.10 -18.55 17.56
C LEU A 64 -6.85 -19.57 18.69
N GLU A 65 -6.47 -19.10 19.88
CA GLU A 65 -6.20 -19.97 21.03
C GLU A 65 -7.47 -20.64 21.55
N SER A 66 -8.63 -19.94 21.52
CA SER A 66 -9.91 -20.53 21.92
C SER A 66 -10.35 -21.70 21.02
N LEU A 67 -9.87 -21.75 19.78
CA LEU A 67 -10.07 -22.85 18.83
C LEU A 67 -8.98 -23.92 18.91
N GLY A 68 -8.05 -23.81 19.86
CA GLY A 68 -6.95 -24.75 20.04
C GLY A 68 -5.92 -24.66 18.90
N HIS A 69 -5.63 -23.45 18.42
CA HIS A 69 -4.51 -23.17 17.53
C HIS A 69 -3.39 -22.44 18.27
N THR A 70 -2.18 -22.47 17.73
CA THR A 70 -1.03 -21.76 18.28
C THR A 70 -0.74 -20.52 17.44
N LEU A 71 -0.65 -19.36 18.09
CA LEU A 71 -0.25 -18.10 17.46
C LEU A 71 1.15 -17.69 17.92
N VAL A 72 2.11 -17.71 17.00
CA VAL A 72 3.46 -17.15 17.18
C VAL A 72 3.51 -15.78 16.53
N VAL A 73 3.73 -14.73 17.33
CA VAL A 73 3.89 -13.36 16.85
C VAL A 73 5.36 -12.96 16.93
N THR A 74 5.92 -12.38 15.87
CA THR A 74 7.32 -11.95 15.87
C THR A 74 7.57 -10.82 14.87
N SER A 75 8.58 -9.98 15.14
CA SER A 75 9.16 -9.06 14.15
C SER A 75 10.43 -9.61 13.49
N SER A 76 10.99 -10.70 14.03
CA SER A 76 12.22 -11.33 13.54
C SER A 76 11.94 -12.16 12.29
N LYS A 77 12.19 -11.56 11.11
CA LYS A 77 11.86 -12.15 9.80
C LYS A 77 13.03 -12.33 8.82
N ASP A 78 14.14 -11.63 9.03
CA ASP A 78 15.27 -11.59 8.10
C ASP A 78 16.45 -12.42 8.60
N GLY A 79 17.11 -13.11 7.68
CA GLY A 79 18.26 -13.96 7.97
C GLY A 79 17.89 -15.40 8.39
N PRO A 80 18.90 -16.31 8.33
CA PRO A 80 18.69 -17.74 8.56
C PRO A 80 18.35 -18.11 10.01
N ASP A 81 18.69 -17.24 10.97
CA ASP A 81 18.46 -17.47 12.40
C ASP A 81 17.20 -16.74 12.93
N SER A 82 16.43 -16.12 12.05
CA SER A 82 15.21 -15.40 12.40
C SER A 82 14.16 -16.33 13.04
N VAL A 83 13.28 -15.76 13.86
CA VAL A 83 12.15 -16.51 14.42
C VAL A 83 11.30 -17.08 13.29
N LEU A 84 10.99 -16.30 12.26
CA LEU A 84 10.28 -16.80 11.07
C LEU A 84 10.93 -18.08 10.52
N GLU A 85 12.24 -18.08 10.25
CA GLU A 85 12.92 -19.23 9.65
C GLU A 85 12.82 -20.49 10.52
N ARG A 86 12.90 -20.35 11.85
CA ARG A 86 12.77 -21.47 12.80
C ARG A 86 11.35 -22.02 12.87
N GLU A 87 10.36 -21.14 12.79
CA GLU A 87 8.94 -21.49 13.00
C GLU A 87 8.24 -21.98 11.73
N LEU A 88 8.84 -21.80 10.53
CA LEU A 88 8.24 -22.13 9.23
C LEU A 88 8.00 -23.64 9.01
N HIS A 89 8.86 -24.51 9.55
CA HIS A 89 8.89 -25.94 9.20
C HIS A 89 7.57 -26.70 9.49
N ASP A 90 6.77 -26.21 10.43
CA ASP A 90 5.49 -26.77 10.83
C ASP A 90 4.35 -25.73 10.82
N ALA A 91 4.57 -24.53 10.28
CA ALA A 91 3.55 -23.51 10.10
C ALA A 91 2.50 -23.96 9.06
N GLU A 92 1.21 -23.80 9.39
CA GLU A 92 0.10 -24.05 8.46
C GLU A 92 -0.38 -22.74 7.82
N VAL A 93 -0.23 -21.64 8.54
CA VAL A 93 -0.56 -20.28 8.08
C VAL A 93 0.61 -19.35 8.38
N VAL A 94 0.97 -18.54 7.38
CA VAL A 94 1.86 -17.38 7.58
C VAL A 94 1.07 -16.11 7.27
N ILE A 95 1.14 -15.14 8.20
CA ILE A 95 0.52 -13.82 8.05
C ILE A 95 1.63 -12.77 8.09
N SER A 96 1.63 -11.82 7.16
CA SER A 96 2.47 -10.62 7.27
C SER A 96 1.83 -9.41 6.61
N GLN A 97 2.38 -8.23 6.86
CA GLN A 97 1.92 -6.97 6.28
C GLN A 97 2.93 -6.46 5.25
N PRO A 98 2.52 -5.82 4.14
CA PRO A 98 3.46 -5.24 3.18
C PRO A 98 4.43 -4.21 3.78
N PHE A 99 4.04 -3.57 4.90
CA PHE A 99 4.90 -2.63 5.65
C PHE A 99 6.09 -3.31 6.34
N TRP A 100 5.96 -4.60 6.67
CA TRP A 100 7.00 -5.43 7.29
C TRP A 100 6.92 -6.87 6.74
N PRO A 101 7.25 -7.06 5.45
CA PRO A 101 6.85 -8.25 4.71
C PRO A 101 7.71 -9.46 5.06
N ALA A 102 7.07 -10.57 5.42
CA ALA A 102 7.74 -11.86 5.52
C ALA A 102 7.91 -12.44 4.11
N TYR A 103 9.07 -12.22 3.50
CA TYR A 103 9.33 -12.74 2.15
C TYR A 103 9.25 -14.27 2.13
N LEU A 104 8.24 -14.80 1.44
CA LEU A 104 8.06 -16.23 1.20
C LEU A 104 8.66 -16.57 -0.16
N THR A 105 9.99 -16.65 -0.20
CA THR A 105 10.73 -17.06 -1.39
C THR A 105 10.47 -18.53 -1.70
N LYS A 106 10.83 -18.96 -2.91
CA LYS A 106 10.82 -20.37 -3.31
C LYS A 106 11.52 -21.28 -2.28
N GLU A 107 12.66 -20.87 -1.75
CA GLU A 107 13.44 -21.65 -0.77
C GLU A 107 12.71 -21.78 0.56
N ARG A 108 12.05 -20.71 1.02
CA ARG A 108 11.25 -20.74 2.26
C ARG A 108 10.00 -21.58 2.10
N ILE A 109 9.31 -21.47 0.98
CA ILE A 109 8.15 -22.31 0.64
C ILE A 109 8.55 -23.79 0.63
N ALA A 110 9.70 -24.14 0.04
CA ALA A 110 10.21 -25.51 0.05
C ALA A 110 10.52 -26.06 1.46
N LYS A 111 10.84 -25.18 2.42
CA LYS A 111 11.07 -25.54 3.84
C LYS A 111 9.79 -25.57 4.69
N ALA A 112 8.64 -25.18 4.14
CA ALA A 112 7.38 -25.06 4.86
C ALA A 112 6.36 -26.12 4.40
N PRO A 113 6.61 -27.43 4.63
CA PRO A 113 5.82 -28.53 4.06
C PRO A 113 4.36 -28.58 4.54
N LYS A 114 4.03 -27.87 5.63
CA LYS A 114 2.67 -27.78 6.16
C LYS A 114 1.93 -26.52 5.75
N LEU A 115 2.59 -25.58 5.08
CA LEU A 115 2.00 -24.28 4.74
C LEU A 115 0.85 -24.48 3.75
N LYS A 116 -0.33 -23.96 4.11
CA LYS A 116 -1.53 -24.02 3.28
C LYS A 116 -2.06 -22.64 2.90
N LEU A 117 -1.75 -21.62 3.72
CA LEU A 117 -2.22 -20.26 3.53
C LEU A 117 -1.10 -19.25 3.81
N ALA A 118 -0.78 -18.44 2.81
CA ALA A 118 -0.05 -17.19 2.95
C ALA A 118 -1.07 -16.04 2.91
N LEU A 119 -1.19 -15.30 4.01
CA LEU A 119 -2.19 -14.26 4.18
C LEU A 119 -1.53 -12.89 4.32
N THR A 120 -1.76 -12.02 3.34
CA THR A 120 -1.37 -10.61 3.40
C THR A 120 -2.38 -9.84 4.23
N ALA A 121 -1.97 -9.36 5.40
CA ALA A 121 -2.74 -8.41 6.23
C ALA A 121 -2.61 -6.99 5.66
N GLY A 122 -3.16 -6.79 4.46
CA GLY A 122 -3.00 -5.59 3.64
C GLY A 122 -3.43 -5.86 2.20
N ILE A 123 -2.82 -5.15 1.26
CA ILE A 123 -2.99 -5.30 -0.20
C ILE A 123 -1.58 -5.35 -0.81
N GLY A 124 -1.34 -6.25 -1.78
CA GLY A 124 -0.03 -6.45 -2.39
C GLY A 124 0.64 -7.70 -1.84
N SER A 125 0.63 -8.77 -2.63
CA SER A 125 1.14 -10.10 -2.25
C SER A 125 2.44 -10.48 -3.01
N ASP A 126 3.13 -9.49 -3.57
CA ASP A 126 4.39 -9.63 -4.34
C ASP A 126 5.59 -10.08 -3.48
N HIS A 127 5.48 -9.96 -2.15
CA HIS A 127 6.46 -10.52 -1.22
C HIS A 127 6.36 -12.06 -1.08
N VAL A 128 5.40 -12.69 -1.75
CA VAL A 128 5.28 -14.14 -1.90
C VAL A 128 5.69 -14.51 -3.32
N ASP A 129 6.58 -15.48 -3.48
CA ASP A 129 6.83 -16.08 -4.79
C ASP A 129 5.57 -16.82 -5.26
N LEU A 130 4.78 -16.16 -6.10
CA LEU A 130 3.48 -16.66 -6.54
C LEU A 130 3.63 -17.93 -7.39
N GLN A 131 4.73 -18.10 -8.14
CA GLN A 131 4.97 -19.32 -8.90
C GLN A 131 5.25 -20.50 -7.95
N ALA A 132 6.12 -20.31 -6.96
CA ALA A 132 6.39 -21.32 -5.95
C ALA A 132 5.12 -21.64 -5.12
N ALA A 133 4.29 -20.65 -4.81
CA ALA A 133 3.03 -20.86 -4.12
C ALA A 133 2.03 -21.68 -4.98
N ILE A 134 1.93 -21.41 -6.28
CA ILE A 134 1.15 -22.21 -7.23
C ILE A 134 1.64 -23.65 -7.25
N ASP A 135 2.95 -23.86 -7.43
CA ASP A 135 3.56 -25.19 -7.52
C ASP A 135 3.36 -26.00 -6.22
N ALA A 136 3.43 -25.31 -5.06
CA ALA A 136 3.20 -25.88 -3.74
C ALA A 136 1.71 -25.95 -3.33
N LYS A 137 0.77 -25.48 -4.17
CA LYS A 137 -0.67 -25.42 -3.90
C LYS A 137 -1.04 -24.65 -2.63
N ILE A 138 -0.29 -23.59 -2.34
CA ILE A 138 -0.55 -22.68 -1.22
C ILE A 138 -1.61 -21.67 -1.65
N THR A 139 -2.63 -21.48 -0.81
CA THR A 139 -3.56 -20.36 -1.00
C THR A 139 -2.85 -19.07 -0.65
N VAL A 140 -2.86 -18.11 -1.57
CA VAL A 140 -2.42 -16.74 -1.31
C VAL A 140 -3.65 -15.85 -1.28
N ALA A 141 -3.85 -15.12 -0.19
CA ALA A 141 -4.99 -14.23 -0.03
C ALA A 141 -4.55 -12.90 0.57
N GLU A 142 -5.30 -11.85 0.27
CA GLU A 142 -5.10 -10.51 0.80
C GLU A 142 -6.45 -9.84 1.10
N VAL A 143 -6.44 -8.78 1.91
CA VAL A 143 -7.66 -8.10 2.35
C VAL A 143 -8.00 -6.99 1.36
N THR A 144 -8.47 -7.39 0.18
CA THR A 144 -8.81 -6.47 -0.92
C THR A 144 -9.64 -5.27 -0.44
N TYR A 145 -9.24 -4.06 -0.85
CA TYR A 145 -9.81 -2.75 -0.50
C TYR A 145 -9.44 -2.20 0.89
N CYS A 146 -8.91 -3.00 1.83
CA CYS A 146 -8.77 -2.61 3.24
C CYS A 146 -8.08 -1.25 3.49
N ASN A 147 -7.15 -0.85 2.61
CA ASN A 147 -6.42 0.40 2.69
C ASN A 147 -6.36 1.16 1.35
N SER A 148 -7.15 0.78 0.33
CA SER A 148 -7.07 1.42 -0.99
C SER A 148 -7.37 2.92 -0.95
N ILE A 149 -8.30 3.32 -0.07
CA ILE A 149 -8.62 4.74 0.14
C ILE A 149 -7.50 5.47 0.88
N SER A 150 -6.91 4.82 1.88
CA SER A 150 -5.77 5.35 2.63
C SER A 150 -4.58 5.63 1.71
N VAL A 151 -4.28 4.71 0.78
CA VAL A 151 -3.20 4.90 -0.22
C VAL A 151 -3.54 6.07 -1.15
N ALA A 152 -4.77 6.14 -1.65
CA ALA A 152 -5.18 7.23 -2.54
C ALA A 152 -5.07 8.63 -1.89
N GLU A 153 -5.36 8.74 -0.59
CA GLU A 153 -5.15 9.97 0.17
C GLU A 153 -3.66 10.30 0.31
N HIS A 154 -2.83 9.28 0.56
CA HIS A 154 -1.39 9.45 0.67
C HIS A 154 -0.74 9.91 -0.65
N VAL A 155 -1.21 9.40 -1.79
CA VAL A 155 -0.78 9.84 -3.13
C VAL A 155 -1.05 11.34 -3.30
N VAL A 156 -2.29 11.79 -3.07
CA VAL A 156 -2.66 13.20 -3.24
C VAL A 156 -1.87 14.09 -2.28
N MET A 157 -1.69 13.64 -1.04
CA MET A 157 -0.85 14.34 -0.05
C MET A 157 0.60 14.51 -0.55
N MET A 158 1.21 13.45 -1.09
CA MET A 158 2.57 13.50 -1.63
C MET A 158 2.68 14.39 -2.88
N ILE A 159 1.70 14.33 -3.79
CA ILE A 159 1.65 15.21 -4.96
C ILE A 159 1.67 16.68 -4.51
N LEU A 160 0.78 17.07 -3.59
CA LEU A 160 0.72 18.44 -3.08
C LEU A 160 2.00 18.82 -2.33
N GLY A 161 2.53 17.91 -1.50
CA GLY A 161 3.75 18.14 -0.73
C GLY A 161 4.98 18.39 -1.63
N LEU A 162 5.11 17.64 -2.73
CA LEU A 162 6.18 17.80 -3.71
C LEU A 162 6.03 19.09 -4.51
N VAL A 163 4.87 19.29 -5.14
CA VAL A 163 4.65 20.43 -6.06
C VAL A 163 4.70 21.77 -5.31
N ARG A 164 4.24 21.81 -4.06
CA ARG A 164 4.25 23.02 -3.21
C ARG A 164 5.51 23.16 -2.34
N ASN A 165 6.51 22.31 -2.53
CA ASN A 165 7.78 22.34 -1.80
C ASN A 165 7.59 22.35 -0.26
N TYR A 166 6.71 21.50 0.26
CA TYR A 166 6.25 21.58 1.65
C TYR A 166 7.35 21.25 2.67
N LEU A 167 8.09 20.16 2.46
CA LEU A 167 9.08 19.68 3.44
C LEU A 167 10.22 20.67 3.66
N PRO A 168 10.90 21.21 2.62
CA PRO A 168 11.96 22.20 2.84
C PRO A 168 11.45 23.51 3.47
N SER A 169 10.20 23.89 3.15
CA SER A 169 9.57 25.09 3.72
C SER A 169 9.28 24.93 5.22
N HIS A 170 8.81 23.74 5.65
CA HIS A 170 8.60 23.41 7.05
C HIS A 170 9.90 23.45 7.86
N ASP A 171 11.01 22.98 7.29
CA ASP A 171 12.31 22.97 7.94
C ASP A 171 12.84 24.38 8.26
N TRP A 172 12.58 25.36 7.40
CA TRP A 172 12.93 26.76 7.68
C TRP A 172 12.24 27.27 8.93
N VAL A 173 10.94 27.00 9.07
CA VAL A 173 10.16 27.41 10.24
C VAL A 173 10.68 26.72 11.52
N ARG A 174 10.97 25.41 11.46
CA ARG A 174 11.53 24.67 12.61
C ARG A 174 12.89 25.21 13.07
N LYS A 175 13.67 25.77 12.14
CA LYS A 175 14.98 26.40 12.42
C LYS A 175 14.85 27.87 12.85
N GLY A 176 13.62 28.39 13.01
CA GLY A 176 13.35 29.78 13.38
C GLY A 176 13.50 30.78 12.23
N GLY A 177 13.59 30.30 10.99
CA GLY A 177 13.66 31.13 9.78
C GLY A 177 12.28 31.55 9.26
N TRP A 178 12.30 32.41 8.23
CA TRP A 178 11.12 32.82 7.45
C TRP A 178 11.32 32.53 5.96
N ASN A 179 12.47 32.97 5.40
CA ASN A 179 13.08 32.45 4.17
C ASN A 179 12.16 32.26 2.94
N ILE A 180 11.24 33.20 2.70
CA ILE A 180 10.21 33.07 1.65
C ILE A 180 10.79 32.74 0.28
N ALA A 181 11.83 33.44 -0.15
CA ALA A 181 12.45 33.21 -1.46
C ALA A 181 12.95 31.76 -1.60
N ASP A 182 13.52 31.19 -0.54
CA ASP A 182 14.01 29.81 -0.51
C ASP A 182 12.84 28.81 -0.57
N CYS A 183 11.73 29.11 0.12
CA CYS A 183 10.52 28.28 0.13
C CYS A 183 9.86 28.23 -1.26
N VAL A 184 9.70 29.38 -1.92
CA VAL A 184 8.91 29.49 -3.16
C VAL A 184 9.70 29.29 -4.45
N ALA A 185 11.04 29.22 -4.39
CA ALA A 185 11.89 29.00 -5.57
C ALA A 185 11.54 27.75 -6.38
N ARG A 186 10.83 26.79 -5.77
CA ARG A 186 10.41 25.51 -6.37
C ARG A 186 8.95 25.16 -6.03
N SER A 187 8.14 26.14 -5.63
CA SER A 187 6.75 25.92 -5.24
C SER A 187 5.82 26.36 -6.37
N TYR A 188 4.94 25.46 -6.79
CA TYR A 188 3.95 25.70 -7.85
C TYR A 188 2.55 25.33 -7.36
N ASP A 189 1.54 25.80 -8.08
CA ASP A 189 0.18 25.30 -7.95
C ASP A 189 0.00 24.05 -8.83
N VAL A 190 -0.90 23.16 -8.43
CA VAL A 190 -1.27 21.96 -9.22
C VAL A 190 -2.37 22.25 -10.23
N GLU A 191 -3.08 23.37 -10.08
CA GLU A 191 -4.15 23.82 -10.98
C GLU A 191 -3.65 23.87 -12.42
N GLY A 192 -4.39 23.23 -13.34
CA GLY A 192 -4.04 23.15 -14.76
C GLY A 192 -2.88 22.21 -15.11
N MET A 193 -2.22 21.56 -14.16
CA MET A 193 -1.22 20.53 -14.46
C MET A 193 -1.87 19.27 -15.04
N HIS A 194 -1.13 18.55 -15.87
CA HIS A 194 -1.48 17.22 -16.35
C HIS A 194 -0.99 16.15 -15.37
N VAL A 195 -1.90 15.31 -14.87
CA VAL A 195 -1.57 14.19 -13.98
C VAL A 195 -2.01 12.86 -14.58
N GLY A 196 -1.11 11.88 -14.57
CA GLY A 196 -1.34 10.54 -15.10
C GLY A 196 -1.21 9.44 -14.05
N THR A 197 -2.15 8.50 -14.00
CA THR A 197 -2.03 7.27 -13.19
C THR A 197 -1.69 6.05 -14.04
N VAL A 198 -0.68 5.27 -13.63
CA VAL A 198 -0.43 3.93 -14.16
C VAL A 198 -1.30 2.95 -13.38
N ALA A 199 -2.25 2.34 -14.09
CA ALA A 199 -3.42 1.62 -13.61
C ALA A 199 -4.49 2.52 -12.95
N ALA A 200 -5.76 2.23 -13.26
CA ALA A 200 -6.95 2.89 -12.73
C ALA A 200 -7.88 1.90 -12.04
N GLY A 201 -7.30 0.97 -11.28
CA GLY A 201 -8.03 0.10 -10.35
C GLY A 201 -8.57 0.87 -9.13
N ARG A 202 -8.78 0.17 -8.01
CA ARG A 202 -9.36 0.75 -6.78
C ARG A 202 -8.62 2.03 -6.31
N ILE A 203 -7.29 1.98 -6.28
CA ILE A 203 -6.45 3.09 -5.82
C ILE A 203 -6.38 4.18 -6.89
N GLY A 204 -5.96 3.84 -8.11
CA GLY A 204 -5.80 4.81 -9.20
C GLY A 204 -7.09 5.60 -9.50
N LEU A 205 -8.25 4.93 -9.53
CA LEU A 205 -9.53 5.63 -9.71
C LEU A 205 -9.89 6.52 -8.52
N ALA A 206 -9.61 6.08 -7.29
CA ALA A 206 -9.83 6.89 -6.09
C ALA A 206 -8.91 8.13 -6.05
N VAL A 207 -7.70 8.04 -6.60
CA VAL A 207 -6.78 9.18 -6.82
C VAL A 207 -7.36 10.13 -7.85
N LEU A 208 -7.74 9.65 -9.05
CA LEU A 208 -8.31 10.49 -10.12
C LEU A 208 -9.53 11.29 -9.63
N ARG A 209 -10.46 10.63 -8.92
CA ARG A 209 -11.63 11.30 -8.33
C ARG A 209 -11.26 12.40 -7.32
N ARG A 210 -10.21 12.20 -6.53
CA ARG A 210 -9.73 13.19 -5.55
C ARG A 210 -8.99 14.36 -6.20
N LEU A 211 -8.32 14.13 -7.33
CA LEU A 211 -7.62 15.17 -8.08
C LEU A 211 -8.53 15.97 -9.00
N LYS A 212 -9.72 15.44 -9.35
CA LYS A 212 -10.71 16.14 -10.18
C LYS A 212 -11.03 17.58 -9.72
N PRO A 213 -11.32 17.87 -8.44
CA PRO A 213 -11.63 19.22 -7.99
C PRO A 213 -10.41 20.15 -7.84
N PHE A 214 -9.20 19.68 -8.13
CA PHE A 214 -7.99 20.53 -8.20
C PHE A 214 -7.80 21.13 -9.60
N ASP A 215 -8.77 20.96 -10.51
CA ASP A 215 -8.75 21.46 -11.89
C ASP A 215 -7.50 21.01 -12.68
N MET A 216 -7.06 19.78 -12.42
CA MET A 216 -6.00 19.11 -13.17
C MET A 216 -6.56 18.42 -14.43
N HIS A 217 -5.72 18.28 -15.46
CA HIS A 217 -6.02 17.42 -16.61
C HIS A 217 -5.68 15.97 -16.26
N LEU A 218 -6.68 15.08 -16.31
CA LEU A 218 -6.57 13.72 -15.80
C LEU A 218 -6.28 12.71 -16.91
N HIS A 219 -5.17 11.99 -16.77
CA HIS A 219 -4.69 10.97 -17.70
C HIS A 219 -4.65 9.61 -17.00
N TYR A 220 -4.82 8.53 -17.77
CA TYR A 220 -4.57 7.18 -17.26
C TYR A 220 -4.16 6.21 -18.36
N THR A 221 -3.50 5.14 -17.95
CA THR A 221 -3.21 3.97 -18.76
C THR A 221 -3.41 2.72 -17.91
N ASP A 222 -3.85 1.63 -18.52
CA ASP A 222 -4.11 0.34 -17.87
C ASP A 222 -4.15 -0.75 -18.96
N ARG A 223 -4.43 -2.00 -18.60
CA ARG A 223 -4.64 -3.08 -19.58
C ARG A 223 -5.91 -2.89 -20.41
N HIS A 224 -6.94 -2.30 -19.81
CA HIS A 224 -8.24 -2.07 -20.42
C HIS A 224 -8.75 -0.68 -20.04
N ARG A 225 -9.56 -0.08 -20.91
CA ARG A 225 -10.24 1.18 -20.61
C ARG A 225 -11.23 1.00 -19.47
N LEU A 226 -11.40 2.06 -18.69
CA LEU A 226 -12.52 2.22 -17.76
C LEU A 226 -13.86 2.28 -18.53
N PRO A 227 -14.99 2.02 -17.84
CA PRO A 227 -16.30 2.27 -18.40
C PRO A 227 -16.44 3.72 -18.90
N ALA A 228 -17.13 3.89 -20.04
CA ALA A 228 -17.23 5.19 -20.72
C ALA A 228 -17.86 6.27 -19.82
N GLU A 229 -18.78 5.89 -18.95
CA GLU A 229 -19.41 6.77 -17.97
C GLU A 229 -18.42 7.32 -16.93
N VAL A 230 -17.40 6.54 -16.54
CA VAL A 230 -16.35 6.98 -15.60
C VAL A 230 -15.37 7.91 -16.30
N GLU A 231 -15.01 7.59 -17.55
CA GLU A 231 -14.18 8.48 -18.36
C GLU A 231 -14.86 9.83 -18.60
N ALA A 232 -16.18 9.82 -18.86
CA ALA A 232 -16.98 11.04 -19.02
C ALA A 232 -17.14 11.82 -17.70
N GLU A 233 -17.39 11.13 -16.57
CA GLU A 233 -17.49 11.72 -15.22
C GLU A 233 -16.24 12.58 -14.91
N LEU A 234 -15.06 12.05 -15.22
CA LEU A 234 -13.79 12.65 -14.83
C LEU A 234 -13.11 13.44 -15.97
N ASN A 235 -13.63 13.36 -17.20
CA ASN A 235 -13.00 13.87 -18.42
C ASN A 235 -11.59 13.29 -18.62
N LEU A 236 -11.49 11.95 -18.58
CA LEU A 236 -10.21 11.23 -18.64
C LEU A 236 -9.63 11.19 -20.06
N ILE A 237 -8.31 11.30 -20.14
CA ILE A 237 -7.53 11.05 -21.35
C ILE A 237 -6.84 9.70 -21.21
N TRP A 238 -7.27 8.72 -22.01
CA TRP A 238 -6.69 7.39 -22.06
C TRP A 238 -5.42 7.32 -22.92
N HIS A 239 -4.44 6.54 -22.49
CA HIS A 239 -3.22 6.21 -23.23
C HIS A 239 -3.09 4.71 -23.38
N ALA A 240 -2.78 4.23 -24.59
CA ALA A 240 -2.69 2.80 -24.88
C ALA A 240 -1.45 2.15 -24.25
N SER A 241 -0.45 2.95 -23.89
CA SER A 241 0.74 2.52 -23.15
C SER A 241 1.14 3.55 -22.09
N ARG A 242 1.92 3.10 -21.12
CA ARG A 242 2.50 3.97 -20.08
C ARG A 242 3.51 4.96 -20.64
N GLU A 243 4.28 4.54 -21.64
CA GLU A 243 5.29 5.36 -22.32
C GLU A 243 4.66 6.55 -23.05
N GLU A 244 3.49 6.38 -23.69
CA GLU A 244 2.72 7.47 -24.31
C GLU A 244 2.24 8.51 -23.29
N MET A 245 1.87 8.07 -22.09
CA MET A 245 1.35 8.95 -21.04
C MET A 245 2.45 9.80 -20.41
N TYR A 246 3.65 9.24 -20.19
CA TYR A 246 4.73 9.92 -19.45
C TYR A 246 5.10 11.28 -20.05
N GLY A 247 5.15 11.40 -21.37
CA GLY A 247 5.57 12.62 -22.06
C GLY A 247 4.55 13.77 -22.00
N VAL A 248 3.29 13.48 -21.67
CA VAL A 248 2.22 14.50 -21.62
C VAL A 248 1.87 14.92 -20.20
N CYS A 249 2.34 14.22 -19.17
CA CYS A 249 2.06 14.53 -17.78
C CYS A 249 3.15 15.36 -17.10
N ASP A 250 2.74 16.30 -16.25
CA ASP A 250 3.60 17.02 -15.31
C ASP A 250 3.77 16.23 -14.01
N VAL A 251 2.78 15.42 -13.66
CA VAL A 251 2.79 14.51 -12.50
C VAL A 251 2.42 13.10 -12.96
N VAL A 252 3.20 12.09 -12.58
CA VAL A 252 2.84 10.68 -12.78
C VAL A 252 2.74 10.00 -11.43
N THR A 253 1.69 9.21 -11.22
CA THR A 253 1.52 8.36 -10.04
C THR A 253 1.40 6.90 -10.43
N LEU A 254 2.15 6.03 -9.77
CA LEU A 254 2.11 4.60 -10.01
C LEU A 254 1.12 3.96 -9.04
N ASN A 255 0.20 3.13 -9.54
CA ASN A 255 -0.83 2.45 -8.75
C ASN A 255 -1.10 1.01 -9.27
N CYS A 256 -0.12 0.40 -9.95
CA CYS A 256 -0.20 -0.94 -10.53
C CYS A 256 0.56 -1.98 -9.67
N PRO A 257 0.12 -3.24 -9.64
CA PRO A 257 0.80 -4.28 -8.85
C PRO A 257 2.22 -4.56 -9.35
N LEU A 258 3.09 -5.07 -8.46
CA LEU A 258 4.41 -5.57 -8.82
C LEU A 258 4.34 -7.02 -9.33
N HIS A 259 4.82 -7.23 -10.55
CA HIS A 259 5.04 -8.54 -11.19
C HIS A 259 6.01 -8.36 -12.38
N PRO A 260 6.45 -9.42 -13.09
CA PRO A 260 7.51 -9.30 -14.10
C PRO A 260 7.28 -8.29 -15.24
N GLU A 261 6.03 -7.89 -15.53
CA GLU A 261 5.74 -6.89 -16.60
C GLU A 261 5.85 -5.43 -16.10
N THR A 262 5.80 -5.23 -14.78
CA THR A 262 5.86 -3.91 -14.12
C THR A 262 7.17 -3.71 -13.34
N GLU A 263 7.92 -4.79 -13.09
CA GLU A 263 9.25 -4.72 -12.48
C GLU A 263 10.19 -3.82 -13.31
N HIS A 264 10.84 -2.88 -12.63
CA HIS A 264 11.74 -1.89 -13.25
C HIS A 264 11.13 -1.10 -14.42
N MET A 265 9.80 -0.95 -14.48
CA MET A 265 9.15 -0.20 -15.57
C MET A 265 9.52 1.28 -15.60
N ILE A 266 9.95 1.85 -14.47
CA ILE A 266 10.63 3.14 -14.40
C ILE A 266 12.13 2.85 -14.24
N ASN A 267 12.91 3.29 -15.22
CA ASN A 267 14.35 3.06 -15.35
C ASN A 267 14.98 4.22 -16.12
N GLU A 268 16.30 4.17 -16.35
CA GLU A 268 17.03 5.25 -17.02
C GLU A 268 16.46 5.58 -18.41
N GLU A 269 16.05 4.57 -19.18
CA GLU A 269 15.50 4.78 -20.53
C GLU A 269 14.10 5.40 -20.50
N THR A 270 13.22 4.90 -19.63
CA THR A 270 11.84 5.40 -19.53
C THR A 270 11.76 6.77 -18.87
N LEU A 271 12.67 7.10 -17.95
CA LEU A 271 12.77 8.45 -17.36
C LEU A 271 13.07 9.54 -18.39
N LYS A 272 13.72 9.21 -19.53
CA LYS A 272 13.95 10.16 -20.63
C LYS A 272 12.66 10.58 -21.34
N LEU A 273 11.57 9.79 -21.19
CA LEU A 273 10.27 10.08 -21.78
C LEU A 273 9.47 11.11 -20.97
N PHE A 274 9.84 11.35 -19.71
CA PHE A 274 9.16 12.30 -18.85
C PHE A 274 9.50 13.74 -19.26
N LYS A 275 8.58 14.66 -19.02
CA LYS A 275 8.89 16.09 -19.12
C LYS A 275 10.03 16.44 -18.15
N ARG A 276 10.93 17.34 -18.57
CA ARG A 276 11.94 17.90 -17.67
C ARG A 276 11.25 18.61 -16.50
N GLY A 277 11.53 18.16 -15.28
CA GLY A 277 10.91 18.72 -14.06
C GLY A 277 9.57 18.09 -13.69
N ALA A 278 9.17 16.99 -14.33
CA ALA A 278 8.01 16.21 -13.91
C ALA A 278 8.16 15.66 -12.48
N TYR A 279 7.03 15.42 -11.84
CA TYR A 279 6.95 14.80 -10.51
C TYR A 279 6.50 13.34 -10.64
N LEU A 280 7.13 12.45 -9.89
CA LEU A 280 6.77 11.03 -9.83
C LEU A 280 6.42 10.66 -8.39
N VAL A 281 5.24 10.08 -8.19
CA VAL A 281 4.80 9.51 -6.90
C VAL A 281 4.62 8.01 -7.08
N ASN A 282 5.19 7.23 -6.17
CA ASN A 282 5.07 5.77 -6.18
C ASN A 282 4.67 5.26 -4.80
N THR A 283 3.44 4.78 -4.69
CA THR A 283 2.88 4.12 -3.50
C THR A 283 2.18 2.81 -3.91
N ALA A 284 2.60 2.24 -5.05
CA ALA A 284 2.02 1.05 -5.65
C ALA A 284 2.44 -0.23 -4.92
#